data_AF-G5DZU4-F1
#
_entry.id   AF-G5DZU4-F1
#
_cell.length_a   1.000
_cell.length_b   1.000
_cell.length_c   1.000
_cell.angle_alpha   90.00
_cell.angle_beta   90.00
_cell.angle_gamma   90.00
#
_symmetry.space_group_name_H-M   'P 1'
#
loop_
_entity.id
_entity.type
_entity.pdbx_description
1 polymer ?
#
loop_
_entity_poly.entity_id
_entity_poly.type
_entity_poly.pdbx_seq_one_letter_code
_entity_poly.pdbx_strand_id
1 'polypeptide(L)'
;VMIYFDRIEVVNFLVSGAVYDIVKNYTADYDKALIFNKIHHELNQFCSVHNLQEVYIELFDQIDENLKLALQQDLNSMAPGLIIQAVRVTKPNIPETIRRNY
;
A
#
# COMPACT_ATOMS: atom_id res chain seq x y z
N VAL A 1 -14.43 -5.45 -12.86
CA VAL A 1 -13.17 -6.14 -13.21
C VAL A 1 -12.31 -6.07 -11.96
N MET A 2 -11.91 -7.20 -11.36
CA MET A 2 -11.05 -7.15 -10.19
C MET A 2 -9.59 -7.08 -10.65
N ILE A 3 -8.91 -6.01 -10.25
CA ILE A 3 -7.50 -5.75 -10.51
C ILE A 3 -6.73 -6.29 -9.30
N TYR A 4 -5.74 -7.14 -9.53
CA TYR A 4 -4.92 -7.72 -8.47
C TYR A 4 -3.45 -7.36 -8.67
N PHE A 5 -2.80 -7.07 -7.56
CA PHE A 5 -1.37 -6.80 -7.49
C PHE A 5 -0.70 -7.98 -6.78
N ASP A 6 0.24 -8.65 -7.44
CA ASP A 6 0.85 -9.88 -6.93
C ASP A 6 1.84 -9.64 -5.80
N ARG A 7 2.61 -8.56 -5.89
CA ARG A 7 3.65 -8.27 -4.92
C ARG A 7 3.67 -6.78 -4.59
N ILE A 8 3.70 -6.52 -3.29
CA ILE A 8 3.84 -5.19 -2.72
C ILE A 8 4.98 -5.27 -1.71
N GLU A 9 5.96 -4.41 -1.89
CA GLU A 9 7.15 -4.32 -1.03
C GLU A 9 7.12 -2.98 -0.31
N VAL A 10 7.31 -3.01 1.01
CA VAL A 10 7.32 -1.81 1.85
C VAL A 10 8.55 -1.84 2.73
N VAL A 11 9.32 -0.76 2.68
CA VAL A 11 10.46 -0.54 3.56
C VAL A 11 10.00 0.42 4.66
N ASN A 12 9.99 -0.07 5.90
CA ASN A 12 9.65 0.73 7.07
C ASN A 12 10.80 0.77 8.07
N PHE A 13 10.82 1.81 8.90
CA PHE A 13 11.76 2.00 9.99
C PHE A 13 11.01 2.35 11.27
N LEU A 14 11.24 1.59 12.33
CA LEU A 14 10.68 1.84 13.65
C LEU A 14 11.74 2.46 14.56
N VAL A 15 11.48 3.68 15.01
CA VAL A 15 12.37 4.40 15.93
C VAL A 15 12.43 3.67 17.27
N SER A 16 13.64 3.49 17.82
CA SER A 16 13.87 2.75 19.07
C SER A 16 13.03 3.22 20.24
N GLY A 17 12.79 4.53 20.36
CA GLY A 17 11.96 5.13 21.41
C GLY A 17 10.47 4.80 21.32
N ALA A 18 9.97 4.40 20.14
CA ALA A 18 8.55 4.07 19.92
C ALA A 18 8.27 2.55 19.92
N VAL A 19 9.30 1.71 19.99
CA VAL A 19 9.18 0.25 19.88
C VAL A 19 8.22 -0.31 20.93
N TYR A 20 8.41 0.08 22.20
CA TYR A 20 7.61 -0.46 23.30
C TYR A 20 6.12 -0.14 23.14
N ASP A 21 5.79 1.11 22.84
CA ASP A 21 4.40 1.55 22.70
C ASP A 21 3.73 0.94 21.47
N ILE A 22 4.44 0.85 20.34
CA ILE A 22 3.89 0.24 19.13
C ILE A 22 3.65 -1.25 19.33
N VAL A 23 4.61 -1.99 19.88
CA VAL A 23 4.42 -3.43 20.13
C VAL A 23 3.35 -3.68 21.19
N LYS A 24 3.23 -2.82 22.20
CA LYS A 24 2.18 -2.93 23.23
C LYS A 24 0.79 -2.68 22.67
N ASN A 25 0.62 -1.69 21.80
CA ASN A 25 -0.69 -1.29 21.28
C ASN A 25 -1.12 -2.08 20.03
N TYR A 26 -0.16 -2.51 19.20
CA TYR A 26 -0.40 -3.12 17.89
C TYR A 26 0.21 -4.52 17.75
N THR A 27 0.80 -5.07 18.81
CA THR A 27 1.50 -6.37 18.84
C THR A 27 2.81 -6.36 18.04
N ALA A 28 3.54 -7.49 18.08
CA ALA A 28 4.78 -7.64 17.31
C ALA A 28 4.54 -7.60 15.79
N ASP A 29 3.35 -8.00 15.33
CA ASP A 29 2.94 -8.02 13.92
C ASP A 29 2.26 -6.70 13.50
N TYR A 30 2.77 -5.57 14.00
CA TYR A 30 2.19 -4.25 13.77
C TYR A 30 2.13 -3.90 12.27
N ASP A 31 3.07 -4.40 11.49
CA ASP A 31 3.22 -4.15 10.05
C ASP A 31 2.02 -4.70 9.27
N LYS A 32 1.50 -5.87 9.65
CA LYS A 32 0.29 -6.44 9.04
C LYS A 32 -0.92 -5.54 9.24
N ALA A 33 -1.13 -5.09 10.47
CA ALA A 33 -2.31 -4.31 10.84
C ALA A 33 -2.24 -2.86 10.33
N LEU A 34 -1.08 -2.21 10.48
CA LEU A 34 -0.92 -0.79 10.19
C LEU A 34 -0.49 -0.48 8.76
N ILE A 35 0.25 -1.39 8.12
CA ILE A 35 0.81 -1.16 6.78
C ILE A 35 0.04 -1.98 5.74
N PHE A 36 0.10 -3.31 5.80
CA PHE A 36 -0.43 -4.14 4.72
C PHE A 36 -1.96 -4.05 4.59
N ASN A 37 -2.70 -4.07 5.70
CA ASN A 37 -4.15 -3.88 5.66
C ASN A 37 -4.53 -2.50 5.07
N LYS A 38 -3.79 -1.45 5.42
CA LYS A 38 -4.03 -0.10 4.91
C LYS A 38 -3.74 -0.02 3.41
N ILE A 39 -2.65 -0.62 2.94
CA ILE A 39 -2.34 -0.72 1.51
C ILE A 39 -3.48 -1.40 0.74
N HIS A 40 -3.99 -2.53 1.25
CA HIS A 40 -5.11 -3.22 0.59
C HIS A 40 -6.35 -2.33 0.51
N HIS A 41 -6.65 -1.57 1.56
CA HIS A 41 -7.76 -0.63 1.56
C HIS A 41 -7.57 0.49 0.52
N GLU A 42 -6.42 1.15 0.50
CA GLU A 42 -6.10 2.24 -0.43
C GLU A 42 -6.10 1.75 -1.89
N LEU A 43 -5.49 0.59 -2.17
CA LEU A 43 -5.51 0.01 -3.52
C LEU A 43 -6.92 -0.33 -3.98
N ASN A 44 -7.75 -0.89 -3.10
CA ASN A 44 -9.14 -1.20 -3.44
C ASN A 44 -9.94 0.08 -3.72
N GLN A 45 -9.74 1.13 -2.91
CA GLN A 45 -10.36 2.43 -3.12
C GLN A 45 -9.91 3.04 -4.45
N PHE A 46 -8.61 3.03 -4.73
CA PHE A 46 -8.02 3.51 -5.97
C PHE A 46 -8.57 2.76 -7.20
N CYS A 47 -8.67 1.44 -7.14
CA CYS A 47 -9.20 0.62 -8.23
C CYS A 47 -10.73 0.72 -8.40
N SER A 48 -11.45 1.23 -7.40
CA SER A 48 -12.92 1.37 -7.49
C SER A 48 -13.36 2.56 -8.36
N VAL A 49 -12.49 3.56 -8.54
CA VAL A 49 -12.80 4.81 -9.25
C VAL A 49 -12.06 4.97 -10.58
N HIS A 50 -11.08 4.11 -10.87
CA HIS A 50 -10.31 4.12 -12.11
C HIS A 50 -10.54 2.85 -12.93
N ASN A 51 -10.38 2.95 -14.25
CA ASN A 51 -10.42 1.78 -15.12
C ASN A 51 -9.06 1.07 -15.21
N LEU A 52 -9.03 -0.20 -15.63
CA LEU A 52 -7.78 -0.98 -15.70
C LEU A 52 -6.73 -0.33 -16.63
N GLN A 53 -7.15 0.30 -17.72
CA GLN A 53 -6.26 0.92 -18.70
C GLN A 53 -5.57 2.16 -18.12
N GLU A 54 -6.32 3.05 -17.46
CA GLU A 54 -5.80 4.23 -16.75
C GLU A 54 -4.80 3.82 -15.67
N VAL A 55 -5.16 2.83 -14.85
CA VAL A 55 -4.29 2.30 -13.79
C VAL A 55 -2.99 1.74 -14.37
N TYR A 56 -3.04 1.02 -15.50
CA TYR A 56 -1.88 0.33 -16.06
C TYR A 56 -0.96 1.24 -16.89
N ILE A 57 -1.52 2.21 -17.63
CA ILE A 57 -0.78 3.05 -18.58
C ILE A 57 -0.39 4.39 -17.96
N GLU A 58 -1.31 5.04 -17.23
CA GLU A 58 -1.17 6.46 -16.88
C GLU A 58 -0.87 6.67 -15.41
N LEU A 59 -1.47 5.85 -14.53
CA LEU A 59 -1.45 6.11 -13.09
C LEU A 59 -0.55 5.16 -12.30
N PHE A 60 0.00 4.12 -12.92
CA PHE A 60 0.82 3.12 -12.23
C PHE A 60 1.99 3.75 -11.47
N ASP A 61 2.71 4.67 -12.12
CA ASP A 61 3.86 5.36 -11.53
C ASP A 61 3.47 6.27 -10.35
N GLN A 62 2.19 6.63 -10.23
CA GLN A 62 1.67 7.46 -9.13
C GLN A 62 1.25 6.62 -7.91
N ILE A 63 0.99 5.33 -8.08
CA ILE A 63 0.51 4.45 -7.00
C ILE A 63 1.53 4.36 -5.86
N ASP A 64 2.81 4.17 -6.20
CA ASP A 64 3.90 4.03 -5.22
C ASP A 64 3.97 5.25 -4.28
N GLU A 65 4.00 6.46 -4.84
CA GLU A 65 4.06 7.70 -4.06
C GLU A 65 2.76 7.99 -3.30
N ASN A 66 1.59 7.75 -3.92
CA ASN A 66 0.31 7.92 -3.24
C ASN A 66 0.17 7.01 -2.03
N LEU A 67 0.54 5.72 -2.16
CA LEU A 67 0.52 4.77 -1.05
C LEU A 67 1.50 5.18 0.04
N LYS A 68 2.72 5.58 -0.32
CA LYS A 68 3.72 6.04 0.66
C LYS A 68 3.21 7.23 1.46
N LEU A 69 2.63 8.23 0.80
CA LEU A 69 2.10 9.43 1.45
C LEU A 69 0.90 9.09 2.36
N ALA A 70 -0.06 8.32 1.85
CA ALA A 70 -1.25 7.92 2.61
C ALA A 70 -0.88 7.10 3.85
N LEU A 71 0.03 6.14 3.72
CA LEU A 71 0.53 5.36 4.85
C LEU A 71 1.22 6.25 5.88
N GLN A 72 2.16 7.10 5.45
CA GLN A 72 2.90 7.95 6.40
C GLN A 72 1.97 8.91 7.13
N GLN A 73 0.98 9.48 6.44
CA GLN A 73 0.01 10.41 7.04
C GLN A 73 -0.77 9.75 8.18
N ASP A 74 -1.29 8.54 7.97
CA ASP A 74 -2.02 7.81 9.01
C ASP A 74 -1.10 7.39 10.16
N LEU A 75 0.11 6.91 9.86
CA LEU A 75 1.09 6.48 10.85
C LEU A 75 1.58 7.63 11.73
N ASN A 76 1.65 8.86 11.21
CA ASN A 76 2.01 10.04 12.00
C ASN A 76 1.03 10.28 13.17
N SER A 77 -0.23 9.88 13.02
CA SER A 77 -1.27 10.00 14.06
C SER A 77 -1.37 8.73 14.91
N MET A 78 -1.41 7.57 14.28
CA MET A 78 -1.71 6.30 14.97
C MET A 78 -0.48 5.67 15.64
N ALA A 79 0.69 5.77 15.02
CA ALA A 79 1.90 5.07 15.42
C ALA A 79 3.12 5.98 15.24
N PRO A 80 3.20 7.08 16.02
CA PRO A 80 4.30 8.03 15.90
C PRO A 80 5.64 7.33 16.16
N GLY A 81 6.58 7.48 15.23
CA GLY A 81 7.87 6.79 15.25
C GLY A 81 7.97 5.58 14.30
N LEU A 82 6.88 5.20 13.62
CA LEU A 82 6.93 4.31 12.47
C LEU A 82 6.99 5.12 11.16
N ILE A 83 8.06 4.92 10.39
CA ILE A 83 8.37 5.70 9.19
C ILE A 83 8.39 4.78 7.97
N ILE A 84 7.69 5.16 6.91
CA ILE A 84 7.73 4.51 5.61
C ILE A 84 8.83 5.16 4.76
N GLN A 85 9.85 4.38 4.40
CA GLN A 85 10.93 4.86 3.54
C GLN A 85 10.55 4.74 2.06
N ALA A 86 10.01 3.59 1.67
CA ALA A 86 9.66 3.30 0.28
C ALA A 86 8.50 2.30 0.20
N VAL A 87 7.69 2.46 -0.85
CA VAL A 87 6.65 1.51 -1.25
C VAL A 87 6.88 1.20 -2.72
N ARG A 88 6.78 -0.08 -3.09
CA ARG A 88 6.82 -0.56 -4.47
C ARG A 88 5.70 -1.54 -4.71
N VAL A 89 4.92 -1.30 -5.74
CA VAL A 89 3.87 -2.20 -6.20
C VAL A 89 4.27 -2.78 -7.55
N THR A 90 4.12 -4.08 -7.76
CA THR A 90 4.32 -4.68 -9.09
C THR A 90 3.17 -4.31 -10.03
N LYS A 91 3.40 -4.33 -11.34
CA LYS A 91 2.30 -4.09 -12.31
C LYS A 91 1.12 -5.04 -12.05
N PRO A 92 -0.12 -4.54 -12.11
CA PRO A 92 -1.29 -5.36 -11.85
C PRO A 92 -1.45 -6.43 -12.92
N ASN A 93 -1.92 -7.61 -12.53
CA ASN A 93 -2.21 -8.69 -13.47
C ASN A 93 -3.44 -8.36 -14.30
N ILE A 94 -3.28 -8.37 -15.63
CA ILE A 94 -4.37 -8.16 -16.57
C ILE A 94 -5.17 -9.47 -16.67
N PRO A 95 -6.48 -9.48 -16.35
CA PRO A 95 -7.31 -10.66 -16.52
C PRO A 95 -7.33 -11.13 -17.98
N GLU A 96 -7.28 -12.44 -18.21
CA GLU A 96 -7.27 -13.01 -19.57
C GLU A 96 -8.47 -12.59 -20.42
N THR A 97 -9.61 -12.30 -19.79
CA THR A 97 -10.83 -11.80 -20.45
C THR A 97 -10.64 -10.43 -21.10
N ILE A 98 -9.77 -9.59 -20.57
CA ILE A 98 -9.43 -8.28 -21.14
C ILE A 98 -8.22 -8.39 -22.07
N ARG A 99 -7.30 -9.33 -21.79
CA ARG A 99 -6.12 -9.61 -22.63
C ARG A 99 -6.45 -10.07 -24.06
N ARG A 100 -7.69 -10.49 -24.34
CA ARG A 100 -8.16 -10.82 -25.70
C ARG A 100 -8.73 -9.62 -26.46
N ASN A 101 -9.07 -8.54 -25.76
CA ASN A 101 -9.60 -7.30 -26.34
C ASN A 101 -8.51 -6.23 -26.54
N TYR A 102 -7.26 -6.58 -26.28
CA TYR A 102 -6.02 -5.83 -26.52
C TYR A 102 -5.11 -6.66 -27.42
#